data_AF-A0AAU1XS10-F1
#
_entry.id   AF-A0AAU1XS10-F1
#
_cell.length_a   1.000
_cell.length_b   1.000
_cell.length_c   1.000
_cell.angle_alpha   90.00
_cell.angle_beta   90.00
_cell.angle_gamma   90.00
#
_symmetry.space_group_name_H-M   'P 1'
#
loop_
_entity.id
_entity.type
_entity.pdbx_description
1 polymer ?
#
loop_
_entity_poly.entity_id
_entity_poly.type
_entity_poly.pdbx_seq_one_letter_code
_entity_poly.pdbx_strand_id
1 'polypeptide(L)'
;MNRPTQGTLHHVELWVPDLDRAVASFGWLLEELGYALFQHWGNGRSWRLGTTYLVLEQSPALTADRHDRCRPGLNHLAFHVEDDTEADRLAREATGHGWHLLFPDRHPHAGGAQHYAAYLENEDGFEVELVAIDHRHPDTTL
;
A
#
# COMPACT_ATOMS: atom_id res chain seq x y z
N MET A 1 14.95 -20.51 1.74
CA MET A 1 13.77 -19.85 1.14
C MET A 1 12.94 -20.91 0.47
N ASN A 2 11.67 -21.07 0.83
CA ASN A 2 10.77 -22.00 0.15
C ASN A 2 10.54 -21.53 -1.29
N ARG A 3 10.49 -22.47 -2.23
CA ARG A 3 10.16 -22.19 -3.63
C ARG A 3 8.77 -21.51 -3.67
N PRO A 4 8.59 -20.41 -4.41
CA PRO A 4 7.27 -19.80 -4.57
C PRO A 4 6.27 -20.80 -5.15
N THR A 5 5.04 -20.78 -4.65
CA THR A 5 3.93 -21.56 -5.23
C THR A 5 3.66 -21.07 -6.65
N GLN A 6 3.43 -21.98 -7.61
CA GLN A 6 3.09 -21.59 -8.98
C GLN A 6 1.87 -20.67 -8.99
N GLY A 7 1.98 -19.50 -9.63
CA GLY A 7 0.91 -18.51 -9.73
C GLY A 7 0.96 -17.39 -8.68
N THR A 8 1.86 -17.44 -7.69
CA THR A 8 2.10 -16.29 -6.82
C THR A 8 2.63 -15.10 -7.60
N LEU A 9 2.18 -13.90 -7.24
CA LEU A 9 2.66 -12.67 -7.85
C LEU A 9 4.18 -12.52 -7.64
N HIS A 10 4.91 -12.36 -8.74
CA HIS A 10 6.36 -12.15 -8.68
C HIS A 10 6.69 -10.70 -8.33
N HIS A 11 6.05 -9.76 -9.01
CA HIS A 11 6.19 -8.33 -8.72
C HIS A 11 5.01 -7.53 -9.25
N VAL A 12 4.89 -6.31 -8.77
CA VAL A 12 4.03 -5.26 -9.33
C VAL A 12 4.89 -4.04 -9.58
N GLU A 13 4.69 -3.39 -10.71
CA GLU A 13 5.35 -2.14 -11.07
C GLU A 13 4.33 -1.02 -11.16
N LEU A 14 4.59 0.07 -10.44
CA LEU A 14 3.80 1.28 -10.43
C LEU A 14 4.60 2.36 -11.16
N TRP A 15 4.03 2.89 -12.23
CA TRP A 15 4.57 4.08 -12.87
C TRP A 15 4.10 5.32 -12.12
N VAL A 16 5.06 6.08 -11.60
CA VAL A 16 4.82 7.24 -10.74
C VAL A 16 5.27 8.52 -11.43
N PRO A 17 4.55 9.64 -11.26
CA PRO A 17 4.90 10.88 -11.94
C PRO A 17 6.19 11.53 -11.38
N ASP A 18 6.56 11.21 -10.14
CA ASP A 18 7.74 11.71 -9.43
C ASP A 18 8.29 10.60 -8.53
N LEU A 19 9.51 10.15 -8.83
CA LEU A 19 10.10 9.04 -8.09
C LEU A 19 10.42 9.42 -6.64
N ASP A 20 10.90 10.63 -6.36
CA ASP A 20 11.33 11.02 -5.02
C ASP A 20 10.13 11.14 -4.08
N ARG A 21 9.01 11.71 -4.55
CA ARG A 21 7.74 11.75 -3.80
C ARG A 21 7.16 10.35 -3.59
N ALA A 22 7.22 9.49 -4.62
CA ALA A 22 6.77 8.11 -4.48
C ALA A 22 7.63 7.32 -3.47
N VAL A 23 8.95 7.51 -3.49
CA VAL A 23 9.86 6.92 -2.50
C VAL A 23 9.56 7.42 -1.09
N ALA A 24 9.27 8.71 -0.91
CA ALA A 24 8.94 9.27 0.41
C ALA A 24 7.61 8.73 0.97
N SER A 25 6.63 8.46 0.10
CA SER A 25 5.30 7.97 0.49
C SER A 25 5.24 6.43 0.56
N PHE A 26 5.42 5.74 -0.56
CA PHE A 26 5.40 4.28 -0.62
C PHE A 26 6.61 3.66 0.07
N GLY A 27 7.81 4.23 -0.06
CA GLY A 27 9.01 3.65 0.54
C GLY A 27 8.90 3.57 2.07
N TRP A 28 8.42 4.63 2.72
CA TRP A 28 8.10 4.61 4.15
C TRP A 28 7.10 3.49 4.47
N LEU A 29 5.95 3.46 3.80
CA LEU A 29 4.90 2.48 4.08
C LEU A 29 5.41 1.04 3.91
N LEU A 30 6.15 0.77 2.83
CA LEU A 30 6.70 -0.55 2.54
C LEU A 30 7.72 -0.98 3.59
N GLU A 31 8.55 -0.07 4.08
CA GLU A 31 9.53 -0.35 5.14
C GLU A 31 8.84 -0.60 6.49
N GLU A 32 7.79 0.14 6.83
CA GLU A 32 6.96 -0.13 8.02
C GLU A 32 6.26 -1.49 7.94
N LEU A 33 5.85 -1.91 6.73
CA LEU A 33 5.30 -3.24 6.45
C LEU A 33 6.37 -4.35 6.36
N GLY A 34 7.63 -4.02 6.64
CA GLY A 34 8.75 -4.98 6.69
C GLY A 34 9.35 -5.36 5.34
N TYR A 35 8.99 -4.68 4.24
CA TYR A 35 9.71 -4.83 2.99
C TYR A 35 11.12 -4.23 3.12
N ALA A 36 12.10 -4.90 2.52
CA ALA A 36 13.46 -4.37 2.45
C ALA A 36 13.73 -3.77 1.07
N LEU A 37 14.46 -2.65 1.01
CA LEU A 37 15.01 -2.12 -0.24
C LEU A 37 15.74 -3.23 -1.00
N PHE A 38 15.37 -3.42 -2.27
CA PHE A 38 15.89 -4.48 -3.12
C PHE A 38 16.79 -3.95 -4.23
N GLN A 39 16.32 -3.00 -5.03
CA GLN A 39 17.10 -2.40 -6.12
C GLN A 39 16.84 -0.89 -6.24
N HIS A 40 17.81 -0.18 -6.80
CA HIS A 40 17.75 1.25 -7.06
C HIS A 40 18.47 1.55 -8.38
N TRP A 41 17.87 2.39 -9.22
CA TRP A 41 18.47 2.91 -10.45
C TRP A 41 17.94 4.32 -10.74
N GLY A 42 18.43 4.96 -11.81
CA GLY A 42 18.23 6.39 -12.05
C GLY A 42 16.77 6.85 -12.12
N ASN A 43 15.84 6.00 -12.56
CA ASN A 43 14.43 6.32 -12.66
C ASN A 43 13.52 5.33 -11.92
N GLY A 44 14.05 4.50 -11.02
CA GLY A 44 13.22 3.58 -10.26
C GLY A 44 13.87 2.96 -9.04
N ARG A 45 13.01 2.40 -8.19
CA ARG A 45 13.40 1.75 -6.93
C ARG A 45 12.45 0.60 -6.63
N SER A 46 12.93 -0.45 -5.98
CA SER A 46 12.10 -1.59 -5.61
C SER A 46 12.35 -2.07 -4.19
N TRP A 47 11.29 -2.61 -3.57
CA TRP A 47 11.32 -3.19 -2.23
C TRP A 47 10.75 -4.61 -2.28
N ARG A 48 11.30 -5.52 -1.49
CA ARG A 48 10.96 -6.95 -1.52
C ARG A 48 10.54 -7.46 -0.14
N LEU A 49 9.46 -8.24 -0.13
CA LEU A 49 9.01 -9.04 1.01
C LEU A 49 8.85 -10.50 0.55
N GLY A 50 9.64 -11.40 1.14
CA GLY A 50 9.66 -12.80 0.73
C GLY A 50 10.03 -12.95 -0.76
N THR A 51 9.08 -13.48 -1.54
CA THR A 51 9.27 -13.78 -2.98
C THR A 51 8.69 -12.71 -3.91
N THR A 52 8.01 -11.69 -3.36
CA THR A 52 7.33 -10.64 -4.14
C THR A 52 8.04 -9.31 -3.93
N TYR A 53 8.15 -8.49 -4.97
CA TYR A 53 8.65 -7.12 -4.84
C TYR A 53 7.74 -6.10 -5.53
N LEU A 54 7.77 -4.88 -5.01
CA LEU A 54 7.08 -3.71 -5.56
C LEU A 54 8.12 -2.79 -6.19
N VAL A 55 7.86 -2.36 -7.41
CA VAL A 55 8.69 -1.42 -8.17
C VAL A 55 7.94 -0.10 -8.28
N LEU A 56 8.64 1.00 -8.01
CA LEU A 56 8.22 2.36 -8.35
C LEU A 56 9.14 2.86 -9.45
N GLU A 57 8.57 3.28 -10.58
CA GLU A 57 9.35 3.80 -11.72
C GLU A 57 8.76 5.12 -12.24
N GLN A 58 9.60 6.13 -12.38
CA GLN A 58 9.27 7.33 -13.15
C GLN A 58 9.66 7.09 -14.62
N SER A 59 8.75 6.45 -15.35
CA SER A 59 8.99 6.03 -16.74
C SER A 59 8.99 7.24 -17.70
N PRO A 60 9.95 7.36 -18.63
CA PRO A 60 9.92 8.38 -19.67
C PRO A 60 8.77 8.18 -20.68
N ALA A 61 8.08 7.04 -20.62
CA ALA A 61 6.94 6.70 -21.46
C ALA A 61 5.58 7.06 -20.83
N LEU A 62 5.57 7.72 -19.66
CA LEU A 62 4.36 8.25 -19.05
C LEU A 62 3.62 9.17 -20.04
N THR A 63 2.32 8.94 -20.18
CA THR A 63 1.42 9.74 -21.04
C THR A 63 0.51 10.66 -20.23
N ALA A 64 0.55 10.55 -18.90
CA ALA A 64 -0.15 11.38 -17.94
C ALA A 64 0.73 11.58 -16.70
N ASP A 65 0.49 12.68 -16.00
CA ASP A 65 1.24 13.11 -14.81
C ASP A 65 0.49 12.83 -13.49
N ARG A 66 -0.68 12.17 -13.56
CA ARG A 66 -1.48 11.78 -12.39
C ARG A 66 -2.13 10.42 -12.59
N HIS A 67 -2.11 9.60 -11.53
CA HIS A 67 -2.90 8.37 -11.49
C HIS A 67 -4.36 8.69 -11.10
N ASP A 68 -5.31 8.13 -11.84
CA ASP A 68 -6.74 8.22 -11.53
C ASP A 68 -7.26 6.80 -11.30
N ARG A 69 -7.34 6.42 -10.02
CA ARG A 69 -7.78 5.09 -9.59
C ARG A 69 -9.20 4.72 -10.07
N CYS A 70 -10.02 5.69 -10.48
CA CYS A 70 -11.36 5.44 -11.00
C CYS A 70 -11.39 5.05 -12.49
N ARG A 71 -10.26 5.17 -13.21
CA ARG A 71 -10.14 4.74 -14.61
C ARG A 71 -9.81 3.25 -14.68
N PRO A 72 -10.12 2.55 -15.79
CA PRO A 72 -9.67 1.18 -15.98
C PRO A 72 -8.15 1.06 -15.81
N GLY A 73 -7.72 0.15 -14.95
CA GLY A 73 -6.32 0.00 -14.54
C GLY A 73 -6.21 -0.46 -13.09
N LEU A 74 -5.10 -0.12 -12.44
CA LEU A 74 -4.95 -0.31 -10.99
C LEU A 74 -5.90 0.63 -10.24
N ASN A 75 -6.61 0.10 -9.25
CA ASN A 75 -7.46 0.91 -8.36
C ASN A 75 -6.78 1.11 -7.00
N HIS A 76 -6.38 0.02 -6.33
CA HIS A 76 -5.64 0.06 -5.07
C HIS A 76 -4.76 -1.17 -4.89
N LEU A 77 -3.86 -1.11 -3.92
CA LEU A 77 -3.14 -2.27 -3.38
C LEU A 77 -3.53 -2.48 -1.91
N ALA A 78 -3.92 -3.69 -1.55
CA ALA A 78 -4.22 -4.04 -0.16
C ALA A 78 -3.06 -4.80 0.48
N PHE A 79 -2.71 -4.41 1.71
CA PHE A 79 -1.66 -5.00 2.53
C PHE A 79 -2.26 -5.53 3.83
N HIS A 80 -1.73 -6.65 4.29
CA HIS A 80 -2.05 -7.16 5.62
C HIS A 80 -1.18 -6.45 6.66
N VAL A 81 -1.78 -6.09 7.79
CA VAL A 81 -1.10 -5.60 9.00
C VAL A 81 -1.48 -6.48 10.17
N GLU A 82 -0.63 -6.56 11.19
CA GLU A 82 -0.78 -7.55 12.28
C GLU A 82 -2.17 -7.49 12.93
N ASP A 83 -2.60 -6.30 13.35
CA ASP A 83 -3.85 -6.09 14.08
C ASP A 83 -4.40 -4.66 13.92
N ASP A 84 -5.53 -4.40 14.60
CA ASP A 84 -6.21 -3.10 14.64
C ASP A 84 -5.30 -1.97 15.14
N THR A 85 -4.40 -2.26 16.09
CA THR A 85 -3.49 -1.26 16.68
C THR A 85 -2.46 -0.80 15.65
N GLU A 86 -1.93 -1.75 14.88
CA GLU A 86 -0.97 -1.45 13.82
C GLU A 86 -1.62 -0.70 12.65
N ALA A 87 -2.84 -1.09 12.27
CA ALA A 87 -3.64 -0.35 11.28
C ALA A 87 -3.84 1.11 11.71
N ASP A 88 -4.24 1.36 12.96
CA ASP A 88 -4.44 2.70 13.50
C ASP A 88 -3.14 3.50 13.60
N ARG A 89 -2.03 2.85 13.98
CA ARG A 89 -0.71 3.49 14.03
C ARG A 89 -0.30 3.99 12.65
N LEU A 90 -0.33 3.12 11.65
CA LEU A 90 0.02 3.46 10.28
C LEU A 90 -0.89 4.54 9.74
N ALA A 91 -2.21 4.44 9.93
CA ALA A 91 -3.16 5.46 9.47
C ALA A 91 -2.88 6.85 10.06
N ARG A 92 -2.50 6.95 11.35
CA ARG A 92 -2.16 8.22 12.00
C ARG A 92 -0.84 8.80 11.48
N GLU A 93 0.16 7.96 11.27
CA GLU A 93 1.49 8.41 10.82
C GLU A 93 1.50 8.77 9.33
N ALA A 94 0.64 8.16 8.53
CA ALA A 94 0.61 8.29 7.07
C ALA A 94 0.51 9.75 6.58
N THR A 95 -0.16 10.64 7.30
CA THR A 95 -0.25 12.07 6.96
C THR A 95 1.12 12.76 6.93
N GLY A 96 2.07 12.33 7.77
CA GLY A 96 3.45 12.83 7.72
C GLY A 96 4.22 12.40 6.47
N HIS A 97 3.69 11.44 5.70
CA HIS A 97 4.32 10.80 4.56
C HIS A 97 3.53 10.99 3.26
N GLY A 98 2.67 12.01 3.18
CA GLY A 98 1.94 12.38 1.97
C GLY A 98 0.73 11.49 1.67
N TRP A 99 0.20 10.80 2.67
CA TRP A 99 -1.03 10.00 2.58
C TRP A 99 -2.20 10.68 3.30
N HIS A 100 -3.41 10.48 2.78
CA HIS A 100 -4.65 11.00 3.34
C HIS A 100 -5.65 9.87 3.56
N LEU A 101 -6.31 9.88 4.73
CA LEU A 101 -7.34 8.92 5.06
C LEU A 101 -8.58 9.13 4.18
N LEU A 102 -8.95 8.07 3.45
CA LEU A 102 -10.21 7.98 2.74
C LEU A 102 -11.32 7.49 3.68
N PHE A 103 -12.54 7.95 3.42
CA PHE A 103 -13.75 7.55 4.14
C PHE A 103 -13.68 7.74 5.67
N PRO A 104 -13.23 8.90 6.19
CA PRO A 104 -13.05 9.11 7.62
C PRO A 104 -14.33 8.84 8.44
N ASP A 105 -15.52 9.16 7.90
CA ASP A 105 -16.81 8.93 8.56
C ASP A 105 -17.16 7.44 8.75
N ARG A 106 -16.47 6.55 8.04
CA ARG A 106 -16.69 5.09 8.08
C ARG A 106 -15.46 4.33 8.55
N HIS A 107 -14.33 4.99 8.78
CA HIS A 107 -13.11 4.35 9.28
C HIS A 107 -13.36 3.83 10.71
N PRO A 108 -12.90 2.60 11.06
CA PRO A 108 -12.10 1.65 10.28
C PRO A 108 -12.91 0.60 9.50
N HIS A 109 -14.22 0.78 9.33
CA HIS A 109 -15.13 -0.20 8.75
C HIS A 109 -15.73 0.20 7.39
N ALA A 110 -14.99 0.95 6.58
CA ALA A 110 -15.48 1.41 5.27
C ALA A 110 -15.73 0.24 4.28
N GLY A 111 -15.04 -0.89 4.47
CA GLY A 111 -15.25 -2.15 3.74
C GLY A 111 -16.33 -3.08 4.32
N GLY A 112 -16.95 -2.72 5.46
CA GLY A 112 -17.99 -3.49 6.13
C GLY A 112 -17.67 -3.78 7.60
N ALA A 113 -18.69 -4.21 8.36
CA ALA A 113 -18.60 -4.33 9.82
C ALA A 113 -17.55 -5.34 10.33
N GLN A 114 -17.19 -6.35 9.53
CA GLN A 114 -16.20 -7.37 9.89
C GLN A 114 -14.82 -7.10 9.25
N HIS A 115 -14.65 -5.92 8.65
CA HIS A 115 -13.46 -5.55 7.92
C HIS A 115 -12.82 -4.34 8.58
N TYR A 116 -11.74 -4.54 9.32
CA TYR A 116 -10.98 -3.46 9.94
C TYR A 116 -9.85 -3.05 9.03
N ALA A 117 -10.01 -1.87 8.40
CA ALA A 117 -9.02 -1.36 7.47
C ALA A 117 -8.91 0.17 7.44
N ALA A 118 -7.69 0.63 7.18
CA ALA A 118 -7.42 2.00 6.78
C ALA A 118 -7.31 2.09 5.26
N TYR A 119 -8.10 2.95 4.63
CA TYR A 119 -7.98 3.28 3.21
C TYR A 119 -7.24 4.60 3.09
N LEU A 120 -6.13 4.65 2.37
CA LEU A 120 -5.27 5.81 2.27
C LEU A 120 -5.04 6.15 0.79
N GLU A 121 -5.09 7.43 0.44
CA GLU A 121 -4.73 7.93 -0.90
C GLU A 121 -3.53 8.86 -0.78
N ASN A 122 -2.50 8.69 -1.62
CA ASN A 122 -1.36 9.61 -1.64
C ASN A 122 -1.57 10.79 -2.58
N GLU A 123 -0.64 11.75 -2.54
CA GLU A 123 -0.64 12.94 -3.40
C GLU A 123 -0.69 12.63 -4.91
N ASP A 124 -0.22 11.45 -5.33
CA ASP A 124 -0.19 11.02 -6.73
C ASP A 124 -1.48 10.29 -7.17
N GLY A 125 -2.44 10.10 -6.27
CA GLY A 125 -3.74 9.47 -6.53
C GLY A 125 -3.75 7.95 -6.40
N PHE A 126 -2.70 7.34 -5.86
CA PHE A 126 -2.67 5.91 -5.55
C PHE A 126 -3.36 5.63 -4.23
N GLU A 127 -4.20 4.60 -4.22
CA GLU A 127 -4.86 4.11 -3.01
C GLU A 127 -4.16 2.85 -2.47
N VAL A 128 -3.99 2.80 -1.16
CA VAL A 128 -3.62 1.59 -0.42
C VAL A 128 -4.65 1.29 0.64
N GLU A 129 -4.82 0.02 0.93
CA GLU A 129 -5.69 -0.49 1.98
C GLU A 129 -4.85 -1.29 2.99
N LEU A 130 -4.95 -0.97 4.27
CA LEU A 130 -4.23 -1.67 5.35
C LEU A 130 -5.24 -2.48 6.15
N VAL A 131 -5.25 -3.81 5.96
CA VAL A 131 -6.24 -4.73 6.52
C VAL A 131 -5.65 -5.49 7.70
N ALA A 132 -6.28 -5.38 8.88
CA ALA A 132 -5.85 -6.13 10.06
C ALA A 132 -6.08 -7.64 9.88
N ILE A 133 -5.06 -8.46 10.17
CA ILE A 133 -5.16 -9.92 10.15
C ILE A 133 -6.00 -10.38 11.35
N ASP A 134 -5.61 -9.96 12.55
CA ASP A 134 -6.21 -10.39 13.81
C ASP A 134 -7.24 -9.37 14.32
N HIS A 135 -8.21 -9.01 13.46
CA HIS A 135 -9.36 -8.22 13.90
C HIS A 135 -10.30 -9.07 14.75
N ARG A 136 -10.35 -8.79 16.06
CA ARG A 136 -11.28 -9.46 16.98
C ARG A 136 -12.57 -8.67 17.10
N HIS A 137 -13.65 -9.23 16.57
CA HIS A 137 -15.00 -8.72 16.78
C HIS A 137 -15.40 -8.90 18.26
N PRO A 138 -15.84 -7.84 18.97
CA PRO A 138 -16.22 -7.94 20.37
C PRO A 138 -17.42 -8.86 20.65
N ASP A 139 -18.15 -9.32 19.62
CA ASP A 139 -19.35 -10.15 19.78
C ASP A 139 -19.15 -11.67 19.62
N THR A 140 -17.91 -12.16 19.60
CA THR A 140 -17.67 -13.62 19.66
C THR A 140 -17.63 -14.08 21.13
N THR A 141 -18.79 -14.07 21.79
CA THR A 141 -18.97 -14.85 23.02
C THR A 141 -19.18 -16.33 22.63
N LEU A 142 -18.46 -17.22 23.31
CA LEU A 142 -18.42 -18.68 23.18
C LEU A 142 -19.73 -19.38 22.82
#